data_AF-A0A5C3M9R1-F1
#
_entry.id   AF-A0A5C3M9R1-F1
#
_cell.length_a   1.000
_cell.length_b   1.000
_cell.length_c   1.000
_cell.angle_alpha   90.00
_cell.angle_beta   90.00
_cell.angle_gamma   90.00
#
_symmetry.space_group_name_H-M   'P 1'
#
loop_
_entity.id
_entity.type
_entity.pdbx_description
1 polymer ?
#
loop_
_entity_poly.entity_id
_entity_poly.type
_entity_poly.pdbx_seq_one_letter_code
_entity_poly.pdbx_strand_id
1 'polypeptide(L)'
;MRLITNSLIKNSFKKAETTCFIVDAYHYKNHCVSDLLCHWWCNPAPSNGSAPNLVVGERDRNNNLVPKRDFNTQACEQLNSWLDGFESILKQMTQGNFNWFIHTMLFYHTHYVIQKQEEAQIRSARRAERNNDDEDNTDEEEDNL
;
A
#
# COMPACT_ATOMS: atom_id res chain seq x y z
N MET A 1 5.79 14.13 -17.30
CA MET A 1 5.95 12.69 -17.60
C MET A 1 6.20 12.51 -19.11
N ARG A 2 7.45 12.33 -19.54
CA ARG A 2 7.76 12.10 -20.97
C ARG A 2 7.43 10.65 -21.28
N LEU A 3 6.45 10.45 -22.15
CA LEU A 3 6.09 9.15 -22.72
C LEU A 3 7.32 8.60 -23.45
N ILE A 4 7.88 7.49 -22.95
CA ILE A 4 8.87 6.73 -23.69
C ILE A 4 8.16 6.20 -24.92
N THR A 5 8.48 6.76 -26.08
CA THR A 5 7.85 6.42 -27.35
C THR A 5 8.24 4.99 -27.76
N ASN A 6 7.22 4.23 -28.18
CA ASN A 6 7.21 2.81 -28.55
C ASN A 6 8.22 2.34 -29.64
N SER A 7 9.14 3.18 -30.11
CA SER A 7 9.99 2.82 -31.26
C SER A 7 11.32 2.15 -30.89
N LEU A 8 11.82 2.31 -29.65
CA LEU A 8 13.16 1.84 -29.27
C LEU A 8 13.18 0.48 -28.54
N ILE A 9 12.04 -0.07 -28.11
CA ILE A 9 12.00 -1.24 -27.20
C ILE A 9 11.75 -2.56 -27.95
N LYS A 10 11.54 -2.54 -29.28
CA LYS A 10 11.11 -3.76 -29.99
C LYS A 10 12.13 -4.92 -30.02
N ASN A 11 13.40 -4.73 -29.66
CA ASN A 11 14.44 -5.75 -29.94
C ASN A 11 15.46 -6.10 -28.82
N SER A 12 15.25 -5.81 -27.53
CA SER A 12 16.30 -6.18 -26.53
C SER A 12 15.88 -6.61 -25.13
N PHE A 13 14.60 -6.60 -24.76
CA PHE A 13 14.20 -7.12 -23.43
C PHE A 13 13.89 -8.62 -23.49
N LYS A 14 14.86 -9.46 -23.10
CA LYS A 14 14.61 -10.87 -22.81
C LYS A 14 13.88 -11.00 -21.47
N LYS A 15 12.87 -11.88 -21.40
CA LYS A 15 12.17 -12.22 -20.17
C LYS A 15 13.15 -12.65 -19.08
N ALA A 16 13.20 -11.89 -17.99
CA ALA A 16 13.97 -12.27 -16.81
C ALA A 16 13.07 -13.18 -15.95
N GLU A 17 13.57 -14.35 -15.57
CA GLU A 17 12.77 -15.40 -14.91
C GLU A 17 12.25 -15.00 -13.53
N THR A 18 12.85 -13.97 -12.92
CA THR A 18 12.55 -13.53 -11.54
C THR A 18 12.13 -12.06 -11.44
N THR A 19 12.01 -11.36 -12.58
CA THR A 19 11.85 -9.89 -12.59
C THR A 19 10.59 -9.50 -13.36
N CYS A 20 9.70 -8.75 -12.70
CA CYS A 20 8.51 -8.15 -13.29
C CYS A 20 8.53 -6.64 -13.01
N PHE A 21 7.84 -5.86 -13.85
CA PHE A 21 7.62 -4.45 -13.56
C PHE A 21 6.66 -4.32 -12.36
N ILE A 22 7.05 -3.49 -11.40
CA ILE A 22 6.19 -3.14 -10.28
C ILE A 22 5.20 -2.09 -10.79
N VAL A 23 3.97 -2.51 -11.03
CA VAL A 23 2.86 -1.65 -11.45
C VAL A 23 1.68 -1.88 -10.51
N ASP A 24 0.77 -0.91 -10.43
CA ASP A 24 -0.47 -1.11 -9.70
C ASP A 24 -1.49 -1.96 -10.48
N ALA A 25 -2.55 -2.37 -9.77
CA ALA A 25 -3.62 -3.16 -10.36
C ALA A 25 -4.46 -2.37 -11.39
N TYR A 26 -4.46 -1.04 -11.31
CA TYR A 26 -5.18 -0.18 -12.25
C TYR A 26 -4.45 -0.13 -13.59
N HIS A 27 -3.13 0.04 -13.59
CA HIS A 27 -2.29 -0.06 -14.78
C HIS A 27 -2.53 -1.40 -15.49
N TYR A 28 -2.46 -2.52 -14.76
CA TYR A 28 -2.71 -3.84 -15.37
C TYR A 28 -4.11 -3.98 -15.99
N LYS A 29 -5.15 -3.43 -15.34
CA LYS A 29 -6.55 -3.51 -15.83
C LYS A 29 -6.83 -2.62 -17.05
N ASN A 30 -6.16 -1.49 -17.16
CA ASN A 30 -6.44 -0.49 -18.19
C ASN A 30 -5.60 -0.64 -19.46
N HIS A 31 -4.64 -1.57 -19.47
CA HIS A 31 -3.89 -1.87 -20.69
C HIS A 31 -4.76 -2.63 -21.71
N CYS A 32 -4.50 -2.37 -22.98
CA CYS A 32 -5.08 -3.15 -24.07
C CYS A 32 -4.54 -4.59 -24.02
N VAL A 33 -5.39 -5.59 -24.22
CA VAL A 33 -5.03 -7.02 -24.23
C VAL A 33 -3.95 -7.35 -25.27
N SER A 34 -3.79 -6.52 -26.30
CA SER A 34 -2.75 -6.66 -27.32
C SER A 34 -1.35 -6.18 -26.88
N ASP A 35 -1.23 -5.57 -25.69
CA ASP A 35 0.05 -5.13 -25.14
C ASP A 35 0.79 -6.32 -24.50
N LEU A 36 1.52 -7.04 -25.34
CA LEU A 36 2.29 -8.22 -24.94
C LEU A 36 3.35 -7.89 -23.88
N LEU A 37 3.89 -6.66 -23.87
CA LEU A 37 4.87 -6.25 -22.86
C LEU A 37 4.20 -6.19 -21.48
N CYS A 38 3.08 -5.50 -21.34
CA CYS A 38 2.38 -5.41 -20.06
C CYS A 38 1.79 -6.76 -19.63
N HIS A 39 1.32 -7.59 -20.56
CA HIS A 39 0.81 -8.92 -20.22
C HIS A 39 1.90 -9.83 -19.65
N TRP A 40 3.12 -9.77 -20.18
CA TRP A 40 4.23 -10.62 -19.73
C TRP A 40 4.97 -10.10 -18.51
N TRP A 41 5.00 -8.78 -18.32
CA TRP A 41 5.90 -8.16 -17.35
C TRP A 41 5.19 -7.35 -16.26
N CYS A 42 3.96 -6.90 -16.50
CA CYS A 42 3.24 -6.03 -15.57
C CYS A 42 2.17 -6.78 -14.75
N ASN A 43 2.19 -8.12 -14.71
CA ASN A 43 1.29 -8.87 -13.83
C ASN A 43 1.69 -8.61 -12.36
N PRO A 44 0.87 -7.87 -11.58
CA PRO A 44 1.30 -7.38 -10.28
C PRO A 44 1.22 -8.45 -9.17
N ALA A 45 0.70 -9.65 -9.44
CA ALA A 45 0.74 -10.78 -8.51
C ALA A 45 0.60 -12.12 -9.27
N PRO A 46 1.66 -12.61 -9.93
CA PRO A 46 1.60 -13.87 -10.63
C PRO A 46 1.50 -15.02 -9.62
N SER A 47 0.32 -15.62 -9.49
CA SER A 47 0.10 -16.85 -8.69
C SER A 47 0.83 -18.08 -9.27
N ASN A 48 1.41 -17.94 -10.46
CA ASN A 48 2.19 -18.97 -11.16
C ASN A 48 3.67 -19.00 -10.76
N GLY A 49 4.09 -18.25 -9.73
CA GLY A 49 5.47 -18.25 -9.25
C GLY A 49 6.48 -17.51 -10.14
N SER A 50 6.03 -16.77 -11.16
CA SER A 50 6.94 -15.98 -12.04
C SER A 50 7.54 -14.74 -11.35
N ALA A 51 7.05 -14.37 -10.16
CA ALA A 51 7.58 -13.26 -9.38
C ALA A 51 7.58 -13.60 -7.88
N PRO A 52 8.43 -14.55 -7.45
CA PRO A 52 8.46 -14.99 -6.05
C PRO A 52 8.87 -13.87 -5.08
N ASN A 53 9.60 -12.85 -5.58
CA ASN A 53 10.00 -11.67 -4.79
C ASN A 53 8.88 -10.63 -4.61
N LEU A 54 7.72 -10.81 -5.25
CA LEU A 54 6.59 -9.88 -5.15
C LEU A 54 5.38 -10.50 -4.44
N VAL A 55 5.45 -11.79 -4.10
CA VAL A 55 4.35 -12.56 -3.53
C VAL A 55 4.87 -13.42 -2.38
N VAL A 56 4.37 -13.15 -1.17
CA VAL A 56 4.61 -13.94 0.05
C VAL A 56 3.37 -14.77 0.37
N GLY A 57 3.57 -16.02 0.80
CA GLY A 57 2.48 -16.87 1.28
C GLY A 57 2.05 -16.45 2.69
N GLU A 58 0.81 -15.99 2.85
CA GLU A 58 0.23 -15.68 4.15
C GLU A 58 -0.86 -16.71 4.50
N ARG A 59 -0.96 -17.08 5.78
CA ARG A 59 -2.05 -17.95 6.24
C ARG A 59 -3.31 -17.12 6.45
N ASP A 60 -4.40 -17.52 5.79
CA ASP A 60 -5.71 -16.91 6.02
C ASP A 60 -6.31 -17.33 7.38
N ARG A 61 -7.50 -16.81 7.70
CA ARG A 61 -8.25 -17.16 8.92
C ARG A 61 -8.60 -18.65 9.02
N ASN A 62 -8.58 -19.36 7.90
CA ASN A 62 -8.87 -20.79 7.78
C ASN A 62 -7.58 -21.61 7.70
N ASN A 63 -6.42 -20.99 7.96
CA ASN A 63 -5.09 -21.58 7.96
C ASN A 63 -4.57 -22.05 6.58
N ASN A 64 -5.19 -21.63 5.48
CA ASN A 64 -4.74 -21.91 4.11
C ASN A 64 -3.65 -20.94 3.68
N LEU A 65 -2.69 -21.42 2.89
CA LEU A 65 -1.67 -20.58 2.27
C LEU A 65 -2.26 -19.81 1.09
N VAL A 66 -2.40 -18.50 1.24
CA VAL A 66 -2.87 -17.60 0.18
C VAL A 66 -1.70 -16.73 -0.29
N PRO A 67 -1.46 -16.62 -1.61
CA PRO A 67 -0.46 -15.71 -2.14
C PRO A 67 -0.90 -14.27 -1.91
N LYS A 68 -0.09 -13.50 -1.17
CA LYS A 68 -0.30 -12.07 -0.91
C LYS A 68 0.87 -11.29 -1.47
N ARG A 69 0.62 -10.06 -1.93
CA ARG A 69 1.71 -9.19 -2.39
C ARG A 69 2.64 -8.82 -1.24
N ASP A 70 3.93 -8.92 -1.48
CA ASP A 70 4.96 -8.49 -0.54
C ASP A 70 5.13 -6.96 -0.51
N PHE A 71 4.63 -6.29 -1.56
CA PHE A 71 4.75 -4.85 -1.75
C PHE A 71 3.37 -4.17 -1.90
N ASN A 72 3.21 -3.03 -1.22
CA ASN A 72 2.01 -2.20 -1.32
C ASN A 72 2.21 -1.08 -2.34
N THR A 73 1.84 -1.33 -3.60
CA THR A 73 1.96 -0.35 -4.68
C THR A 73 1.18 0.94 -4.42
N GLN A 74 0.00 0.84 -3.80
CA GLN A 74 -0.82 2.01 -3.50
C GLN A 74 -0.16 2.94 -2.47
N ALA A 75 0.48 2.38 -1.44
CA ALA A 75 1.22 3.17 -0.46
C ALA A 75 2.38 3.93 -1.13
N CYS A 76 3.06 3.29 -2.08
CA CYS A 76 4.14 3.92 -2.82
C CYS A 76 3.67 5.00 -3.79
N GLU A 77 2.51 4.83 -4.42
CA GLU A 77 1.89 5.88 -5.24
C GLU A 77 1.48 7.09 -4.40
N GLN A 78 0.88 6.87 -3.23
CA GLN A 78 0.55 7.95 -2.30
C GLN A 78 1.81 8.69 -1.84
N LEU A 79 2.88 7.96 -1.51
CA LEU A 79 4.16 8.56 -1.16
C LEU A 79 4.74 9.38 -2.32
N ASN A 80 4.73 8.84 -3.55
CA ASN A 80 5.22 9.55 -4.73
C ASN A 80 4.39 10.82 -5.00
N SER A 81 3.07 10.74 -4.87
CA SER A 81 2.18 11.90 -5.01
C SER A 81 2.45 12.95 -3.94
N TRP A 82 2.80 12.54 -2.72
CA TRP A 82 3.19 13.46 -1.65
C TRP A 82 4.54 14.14 -1.93
N LEU A 83 5.52 13.38 -2.44
CA LEU A 83 6.84 13.88 -2.81
C LEU A 83 6.80 14.85 -4.00
N ASP A 84 5.81 14.73 -4.88
CA ASP A 84 5.68 15.59 -6.07
C ASP A 84 5.57 17.08 -5.71
N GLY A 85 4.99 17.41 -4.54
CA GLY A 85 4.96 18.77 -4.02
C GLY A 85 6.33 19.36 -3.65
N PHE A 86 7.34 18.51 -3.50
CA PHE A 86 8.72 18.88 -3.11
C PHE A 86 9.73 18.65 -4.24
N GLU A 87 9.25 18.37 -5.46
CA GLU A 87 10.06 17.90 -6.59
C GLU A 87 11.26 18.83 -6.89
N SER A 88 11.07 20.15 -6.79
CA SER A 88 12.11 21.15 -7.10
C SER A 88 13.35 21.03 -6.20
N ILE A 89 13.15 20.71 -4.91
CA ILE A 89 14.22 20.56 -3.93
C ILE A 89 14.79 19.14 -4.00
N LEU A 90 13.92 18.13 -4.10
CA LEU A 90 14.34 16.73 -4.17
C LEU A 90 15.23 16.45 -5.37
N LYS A 91 14.95 17.06 -6.53
CA LYS A 91 15.78 16.94 -7.75
C LYS A 91 17.20 17.48 -7.60
N GLN A 92 17.45 18.37 -6.64
CA GLN A 92 18.77 18.97 -6.41
C GLN A 92 19.60 18.17 -5.39
N MET A 93 18.99 17.19 -4.72
CA MET A 93 19.68 16.38 -3.71
C MET A 93 20.63 15.37 -4.36
N THR A 94 21.75 15.10 -3.69
CA THR A 94 22.55 13.92 -3.99
C THR A 94 21.78 12.67 -3.61
N GLN A 95 22.12 11.51 -4.20
CA GLN A 95 21.49 10.25 -3.86
C GLN A 95 21.55 9.95 -2.35
N GLY A 96 22.68 10.25 -1.70
CA GLY A 96 22.84 10.05 -0.26
C GLY A 96 21.89 10.92 0.57
N ASN A 97 21.74 12.19 0.19
CA ASN A 97 20.83 13.12 0.89
C ASN A 97 19.36 12.74 0.67
N PHE A 98 19.00 12.33 -0.54
CA PHE A 98 17.66 11.86 -0.84
C PHE A 98 17.32 10.60 -0.02
N ASN A 99 18.23 9.62 0.02
CA ASN A 99 18.03 8.41 0.81
C ASN A 99 17.84 8.72 2.30
N TRP A 100 18.72 9.55 2.88
CA TRP A 100 18.60 9.98 4.27
C TRP A 100 17.27 10.69 4.52
N PHE A 101 16.89 11.62 3.64
CA PHE A 101 15.63 12.36 3.74
C PHE A 101 14.41 11.41 3.76
N ILE A 102 14.32 10.46 2.81
CA ILE A 102 13.22 9.51 2.74
C ILE A 102 13.18 8.64 4.00
N HIS A 103 14.34 8.13 4.45
CA HIS A 103 14.41 7.34 5.68
C HIS A 103 13.92 8.12 6.90
N THR A 104 14.37 9.35 7.07
CA THR A 104 13.96 10.21 8.19
C THR A 104 12.48 10.53 8.12
N MET A 105 11.94 10.91 6.96
CA MET A 105 10.52 11.23 6.82
C MET A 105 9.62 10.03 7.12
N LEU A 106 9.95 8.85 6.59
CA LEU A 106 9.20 7.62 6.87
C LEU A 106 9.27 7.23 8.35
N PHE A 107 10.44 7.38 8.97
CA PHE A 107 10.62 7.10 10.40
C PHE A 107 9.73 7.99 11.26
N TYR A 108 9.78 9.31 11.06
CA TYR A 108 8.93 10.25 11.81
C TYR A 108 7.44 10.04 11.55
N HIS A 109 7.05 9.78 10.29
CA HIS A 109 5.67 9.51 9.94
C HIS A 109 5.15 8.26 10.65
N THR A 110 5.96 7.20 10.72
CA THR A 110 5.59 5.96 11.40
C THR A 110 5.33 6.20 12.89
N HIS A 111 6.23 6.93 13.57
CA HIS A 111 6.02 7.30 14.97
C HIS A 111 4.74 8.12 15.18
N TYR A 112 4.51 9.11 14.32
CA TYR A 112 3.30 9.93 14.39
C TYR A 112 2.02 9.11 14.20
N VAL A 113 2.00 8.18 13.23
CA VAL A 113 0.83 7.33 12.95
C VAL A 113 0.54 6.38 14.11
N ILE A 114 1.58 5.74 14.68
CA ILE A 114 1.42 4.85 15.84
C ILE A 114 0.79 5.61 17.01
N GLN A 115 1.37 6.76 17.38
CA GLN A 115 0.85 7.58 18.46
C GLN A 115 -0.62 7.98 18.22
N LYS A 116 -0.94 8.43 17.01
CA LYS A 116 -2.31 8.82 16.64
C LYS A 116 -3.29 7.65 16.71
N GLN A 117 -2.85 6.44 16.37
CA GLN A 117 -3.65 5.23 16.49
C GLN A 117 -3.91 4.86 17.95
N GLU A 118 -2.89 4.94 18.81
CA GLU A 118 -3.03 4.72 20.25
C GLU A 118 -4.03 5.72 20.86
N GLU A 119 -3.90 7.00 20.55
CA GLU A 119 -4.83 8.05 20.99
C GLU A 119 -6.26 7.83 20.47
N ALA A 120 -6.41 7.32 19.24
CA ALA A 120 -7.72 6.97 18.69
C ALA A 120 -8.35 5.77 19.43
N GLN A 121 -7.56 4.75 19.75
CA GLN A 121 -8.02 3.58 20.50
C GLN A 121 -8.46 3.98 21.91
N ILE A 122 -7.67 4.79 22.62
CA ILE A 122 -8.03 5.32 23.95
C ILE A 122 -9.33 6.12 23.88
N ARG A 123 -9.49 6.99 22.87
CA ARG A 123 -10.72 7.76 22.68
C ARG A 123 -11.93 6.87 22.38
N SER A 124 -11.76 5.82 21.58
CA SER A 124 -12.85 4.87 21.32
C SER A 124 -13.23 4.06 22.57
N ALA A 125 -12.26 3.63 23.39
CA ALA A 125 -12.51 2.91 24.62
C ALA A 125 -13.30 3.77 25.62
N ARG A 126 -12.89 5.02 25.85
CA ARG A 126 -13.62 5.96 26.71
C ARG A 126 -15.04 6.24 26.23
N ARG A 127 -15.26 6.28 24.91
CA ARG A 127 -16.60 6.45 24.34
C ARG A 127 -17.47 5.21 24.56
N ALA A 128 -16.89 4.02 24.47
CA ALA A 128 -17.61 2.77 24.72
C ALA A 128 -17.98 2.62 26.21
N GLU A 129 -17.07 2.98 27.13
CA GLU A 129 -17.34 3.01 28.58
C GLU A 129 -18.51 3.95 28.91
N ARG A 130 -18.47 5.19 28.40
CA ARG A 130 -19.53 6.17 28.65
C ARG A 130 -20.90 5.74 28.11
N ASN A 131 -20.93 5.04 26.97
CA ASN A 131 -22.18 4.53 26.40
C ASN A 131 -22.76 3.35 27.21
N ASN A 132 -21.93 2.56 27.91
CA ASN A 132 -22.40 1.47 28.76
C ASN A 132 -23.01 2.00 30.07
N ASP A 133 -22.47 3.09 30.63
CA ASP A 133 -23.00 3.71 31.86
C ASP A 133 -24.39 4.37 31.65
N ASP A 134 -24.71 4.77 30.42
CA ASP A 134 -26.00 5.36 30.03
C ASP A 134 -27.10 4.31 29.77
N GLU A 135 -26.75 3.03 29.54
CA GLU A 135 -27.73 1.93 29.37
C GLU A 135 -28.16 1.28 30.70
N ASP A 136 -27.41 1.46 31.79
CA ASP A 136 -27.70 0.90 33.13
C ASP A 136 -28.68 1.75 33.98
N ASN A 137 -29.20 2.87 33.43
CA ASN A 137 -30.12 3.79 34.14
C ASN A 137 -31.57 3.76 33.62
N THR A 138 -32.00 2.70 32.92
CA THR A 138 -33.31 2.67 32.25
C THR A 138 -34.28 1.56 32.68
N ASP A 139 -34.15 0.97 33.86
CA ASP A 139 -35.19 0.08 34.40
C ASP A 139 -35.33 0.27 35.92
N GLU A 140 -36.34 1.03 36.36
CA GLU A 140 -37.12 0.82 37.61
C GLU A 140 -38.11 1.99 37.85
N GLU A 141 -39.19 2.08 37.06
CA GLU A 141 -40.50 2.57 37.56
C GLU A 141 -41.60 1.80 36.80
N GLU A 142 -41.89 0.57 37.24
CA GLU A 142 -43.13 -0.12 36.90
C GLU A 142 -44.12 0.11 38.06
N ASP A 143 -45.20 0.82 37.75
CA ASP A 143 -46.23 1.34 38.65
C ASP A 143 -46.85 0.27 39.58
N ASN A 144 -46.98 0.65 40.87
CA ASN A 144 -47.79 -0.04 41.88
C ASN A 144 -49.27 -0.10 41.49
N LEU A 145 -49.90 -1.28 41.68
CA LEU A 145 -51.35 -1.42 41.85
C LEU A 145 -51.68 -1.92 43.26
#